data_AF-A0AAQ3X120-F1
#
_entry.id   AF-A0AAQ3X120-F1
#
_cell.length_a   1.000
_cell.length_b   1.000
_cell.length_c   1.000
_cell.angle_alpha   90.00
_cell.angle_beta   90.00
_cell.angle_gamma   90.00
#
_symmetry.space_group_name_H-M   'P 1'
#
loop_
_entity.id
_entity.type
_entity.pdbx_description
1 polymer ?
#
loop_
_entity_poly.entity_id
_entity_poly.type
_entity_poly.pdbx_seq_one_letter_code
_entity_poly.pdbx_strand_id
1 'polypeptide(L)' 'MSPKKEEFPALTRGTMTVGEYRDKFLRLSRYRPEEVNTDPKKQYRFLKGLVDPLGYRLMNHTFPNCRIR' A
#
# COMPACT_ATOMS: atom_id res chain seq x y z
N MET A 1 8.92 17.21 -16.71
CA MET A 1 8.24 16.06 -16.05
C MET A 1 9.02 15.72 -14.79
N SER A 2 8.49 15.92 -13.58
CA SER A 2 9.23 15.63 -12.34
C SER A 2 9.14 14.13 -12.03
N PRO A 3 10.24 13.37 -11.89
CA PRO A 3 10.21 11.90 -11.77
C PRO A 3 9.41 11.41 -10.55
N LYS A 4 9.36 12.22 -9.49
CA LYS A 4 8.60 11.94 -8.25
C LYS A 4 7.08 11.87 -8.46
N LYS A 5 6.56 12.37 -9.59
CA LYS A 5 5.14 12.35 -9.94
C LYS A 5 4.65 10.96 -10.39
N GLU A 6 5.54 10.07 -10.80
CA GLU A 6 5.16 8.73 -11.26
C GLU A 6 5.48 7.65 -10.21
N GLU A 7 6.43 7.92 -9.32
CA GLU A 7 6.85 6.97 -8.27
C GLU A 7 5.80 6.73 -7.18
N PHE A 8 4.94 7.70 -6.86
CA PHE A 8 3.97 7.54 -5.78
C PHE A 8 2.86 6.51 -6.08
N PRO A 9 2.18 6.55 -7.24
CA PRO A 9 1.16 5.55 -7.58
C PRO A 9 1.75 4.15 -7.83
N ALA A 10 3.04 4.04 -8.14
CA ALA A 10 3.76 2.77 -8.33
C ALA A 10 4.44 2.26 -7.05
N LEU A 11 4.27 2.94 -5.89
CA LEU A 11 4.92 2.55 -4.65
C LEU A 11 4.36 1.24 -4.09
N THR A 12 5.10 0.16 -4.29
CA THR A 12 4.86 -1.16 -3.68
C THR A 12 5.86 -1.40 -2.54
N ARG A 13 5.47 -2.19 -1.53
CA ARG A 13 6.36 -2.63 -0.44
C ARG A 13 7.59 -3.36 -0.99
N GLY A 14 7.41 -4.21 -1.99
CA GLY A 14 8.50 -5.03 -2.52
C GLY A 14 9.13 -5.86 -1.41
N THR A 15 10.46 -5.80 -1.31
CA THR A 15 11.27 -6.44 -0.26
C THR A 15 11.44 -5.59 1.00
N MET A 16 10.90 -4.36 1.02
CA MET A 16 11.06 -3.45 2.15
C MET A 16 10.23 -3.92 3.36
N THR A 17 10.67 -3.55 4.55
CA THR A 17 9.86 -3.73 5.76
C THR A 17 8.63 -2.83 5.72
N VAL A 18 7.58 -3.20 6.47
CA VAL A 18 6.36 -2.37 6.59
C VAL A 18 6.68 -0.97 7.13
N GLY A 19 7.66 -0.87 8.04
CA GLY A 19 8.14 0.41 8.58
C GLY A 19 8.78 1.29 7.51
N GLU A 20 9.73 0.76 6.74
CA GLU A 20 10.38 1.54 5.68
C GLU A 20 9.41 1.92 4.56
N TYR A 21 8.46 1.04 4.22
CA TYR A 21 7.39 1.35 3.28
C TYR A 21 6.52 2.51 3.77
N ARG A 22 6.14 2.51 5.06
CA ARG A 22 5.39 3.60 5.69
C ARG A 22 6.14 4.93 5.62
N ASP A 23 7.43 4.94 5.94
CA ASP A 23 8.24 6.15 5.88
C ASP A 23 8.36 6.70 4.45
N LYS A 24 8.59 5.84 3.45
CA LYS A 24 8.56 6.25 2.04
C LYS A 24 7.20 6.78 1.62
N PHE A 25 6.12 6.11 2.03
CA PHE A 25 4.75 6.55 1.75
C PHE A 25 4.47 7.94 2.33
N LEU A 26 4.86 8.19 3.59
CA LEU A 26 4.70 9.51 4.23
C LEU A 26 5.55 10.58 3.54
N ARG A 27 6.79 10.25 3.16
CA ARG A 27 7.68 11.19 2.46
C ARG A 27 7.15 11.56 1.08
N LEU A 28 6.61 10.61 0.34
CA LEU A 28 6.04 10.85 -0.99
C LEU A 28 4.65 11.51 -0.92
N SER A 29 3.86 11.19 0.11
CA SER A 29 2.59 11.83 0.42
C SER A 29 2.71 13.35 0.62
N ARG A 30 3.83 13.83 1.16
CA ARG A 30 4.12 15.27 1.30
C ARG A 30 4.24 15.98 -0.04
N TYR A 31 4.66 15.29 -1.10
CA TYR A 31 4.74 15.86 -2.44
C TYR A 31 3.40 15.77 -3.20
N ARG A 32 2.42 15.05 -2.65
CA ARG A 32 1.10 14.81 -3.26
C ARG A 32 -0.02 14.74 -2.21
N PRO A 33 -0.33 15.87 -1.55
CA PRO A 33 -1.49 15.93 -0.66
C PRO A 33 -2.78 15.54 -1.41
N GLU A 34 -2.92 15.90 -2.68
CA GLU A 34 -4.10 15.61 -3.51
C GLU A 34 -4.48 14.12 -3.59
N GLU A 35 -3.48 13.21 -3.61
CA GLU A 35 -3.72 11.77 -3.70
C GLU A 35 -4.04 11.11 -2.35
N VAL A 36 -3.75 11.80 -1.24
CA VAL A 36 -4.03 11.35 0.14
C VAL A 36 -4.94 12.32 0.89
N ASN A 37 -5.64 13.20 0.16
CA ASN A 37 -6.41 14.30 0.73
C ASN A 37 -7.56 13.82 1.63
N THR A 38 -7.99 12.58 1.45
CA THR A 38 -9.00 11.95 2.31
C THR A 38 -8.43 10.68 2.92
N ASP A 39 -8.77 10.44 4.19
CA ASP A 39 -8.41 9.23 4.92
C ASP A 39 -8.73 7.92 4.15
N PRO A 40 -9.92 7.76 3.51
CA PRO A 40 -10.19 6.58 2.69
C PRO A 40 -9.27 6.42 1.47
N LYS A 41 -8.90 7.52 0.79
CA LYS A 41 -7.95 7.45 -0.34
C LYS A 41 -6.56 7.05 0.14
N LYS A 42 -6.14 7.60 1.29
CA LYS A 42 -4.86 7.28 1.92
C LYS A 42 -4.78 5.81 2.32
N GLN A 43 -5.82 5.29 2.99
CA GLN A 43 -5.89 3.88 3.37
C GLN A 43 -5.89 2.96 2.15
N TYR A 44 -6.71 3.25 1.13
CA TYR A 44 -6.76 2.47 -0.10
C TYR A 44 -5.39 2.40 -0.78
N ARG A 45 -4.70 3.54 -0.92
CA ARG A 45 -3.36 3.60 -1.51
C ARG A 45 -2.32 2.84 -0.70
N PHE A 46 -2.35 2.99 0.62
CA PHE A 46 -1.44 2.29 1.52
C PHE A 46 -1.63 0.77 1.44
N LEU A 47 -2.88 0.29 1.51
CA LEU A 47 -3.19 -1.14 1.40
C LEU A 47 -2.83 -1.71 0.03
N LYS A 48 -3.11 -0.97 -1.05
CA LYS A 48 -2.81 -1.39 -2.43
C LYS A 48 -1.31 -1.61 -2.66
N GLY A 49 -0.45 -0.79 -2.06
CA GLY A 49 1.01 -0.96 -2.19
C GLY A 49 1.61 -1.89 -1.12
N LEU A 50 0.93 -2.09 0.01
CA LEU A 50 1.38 -2.97 1.09
C LEU A 50 1.13 -4.45 0.78
N VAL A 51 0.00 -4.77 0.17
CA VAL A 51 -0.45 -6.15 -0.07
C VAL A 51 -0.37 -6.45 -1.56
N ASP A 52 0.32 -7.52 -1.92
CA ASP A 52 0.29 -8.04 -3.30
C ASP A 52 -1.17 -8.33 -3.69
N PRO A 53 -1.60 -8.08 -4.94
CA PRO A 53 -2.96 -8.39 -5.39
C PRO A 53 -3.41 -9.83 -5.09
N LEU A 54 -2.49 -10.80 -4.98
CA LEU A 54 -2.78 -12.15 -4.50
C LEU A 54 -3.00 -12.18 -2.98
N GLY A 55 -2.14 -11.52 -2.20
CA GLY A 55 -2.28 -11.41 -0.75
C GLY A 55 -3.58 -10.71 -0.31
N TYR A 56 -4.04 -9.70 -1.06
CA TYR A 56 -5.29 -8.99 -0.77
C TYR A 56 -6.49 -9.90 -1.02
N ARG A 57 -6.43 -10.68 -2.10
CA ARG A 57 -7.44 -11.70 -2.41
C ARG A 57 -7.48 -12.78 -1.32
N LEU A 58 -6.31 -13.24 -0.87
CA LEU A 58 -6.17 -14.26 0.17
C LEU A 58 -6.57 -13.76 1.57
N MET A 59 -6.35 -12.50 1.92
CA MET A 59 -6.79 -11.91 3.20
C MET A 59 -8.30 -11.62 3.22
N ASN A 60 -8.87 -11.20 2.08
CA ASN A 60 -10.31 -10.93 1.98
C ASN A 60 -11.16 -12.20 1.81
N HIS A 61 -10.57 -13.29 1.34
CA HIS A 61 -11.18 -14.60 1.48
C HIS A 61 -10.86 -15.11 2.89
N THR A 62 -11.82 -14.99 3.80
CA THR A 62 -11.84 -15.85 5.00
C THR A 62 -11.78 -17.29 4.52
N PHE A 63 -10.61 -17.92 4.60
CA PHE A 63 -10.47 -19.36 4.40
C PHE A 63 -11.21 -20.03 5.56
N PRO A 64 -12.40 -20.64 5.36
CA PRO A 64 -13.22 -21.11 6.47
C PRO A 64 -12.67 -22.38 7.13
N ASN A 65 -11.44 -22.81 6.83
CA ASN A 65 -11.02 -24.15 7.21
C ASN A 65 -9.50 -24.36 7.30
N CYS A 66 -8.78 -23.51 8.04
CA CYS A 66 -7.56 -23.98 8.69
C CYS A 66 -7.93 -24.79 9.93
N ARG A 67 -8.51 -25.97 9.72
CA ARG A 67 -8.50 -27.04 10.73
C ARG A 67 -7.12 -27.68 10.67
N ILE A 68 -6.22 -27.20 11.51
CA ILE A 68 -4.95 -27.88 11.79
C ILE A 68 -5.35 -29.18 12.50
N ARG A 69 -5.03 -30.30 11.86
CA ARG A 69 -5.22 -31.64 12.41
C ARG A 69 -3.96 -32.06 13.13
#